data_AF-A0A7S2V2R8-F1
#
_entry.id   AF-A0A7S2V2R8-F1
#
_cell.length_a   1.000
_cell.length_b   1.000
_cell.length_c   1.000
_cell.angle_alpha   90.00
_cell.angle_beta   90.00
_cell.angle_gamma   90.00
#
_symmetry.space_group_name_H-M   'P 1'
#
loop_
_entity.id
_entity.type
_entity.pdbx_description
1 polymer ?
#
loop_
_entity_poly.entity_id
_entity_poly.type
_entity_poly.pdbx_seq_one_letter_code
_entity_poly.pdbx_strand_id
1 'polypeptide(L)'
;KLCVLASCLPMVGTAKLKNRENPKFRGTEREHMLVNAEEIWYKTKAIEFSRYQICVDLFLFSEHYTDVATLSQLPKYTAGRCYHYPRFSSQRDGEKFVTELTRVLTQPIAFEAVMRVRATRGLRITNFYGNYFVRGTDLLALPNCTPDTCFGIEFAYEEQLLTAQIISIQAALLYTSSSGERRIRVHNLAIPVSQVIQEVVNSVAIDVVINVLAKSALEVAWKTGFDHARTRIQQACLDMVRANRVGAGAGAYGSQQQLQLPEPLQLLPLYAMALQKNVCLRGGPDVGSDERSFFMMLLSNMTVESSRCFIYPRMFSLHNMPPEAGLPLDESSGDEANNIATAGGATQIVLPPVVNLSAERLESNGMFLLEDAVRLYLWVGRATDPNLLQMLFGVPSIDQINTVEAVVQDLGN
;
A
#
# COMPACT_ATOMS: atom_id res chain seq x y z
N LYS A 1 9.12 -10.00 20.66
CA LYS A 1 8.06 -10.00 19.63
C LYS A 1 6.84 -10.71 20.19
N LEU A 2 5.65 -10.14 20.04
CA LEU A 2 4.37 -10.74 20.42
C LEU A 2 3.54 -10.93 19.15
N CYS A 3 3.10 -12.16 18.87
CA CYS A 3 2.12 -12.44 17.83
C CYS A 3 0.78 -12.67 18.53
N VAL A 4 -0.14 -11.73 18.40
CA VAL A 4 -1.46 -11.77 19.05
C VAL A 4 -2.48 -12.26 18.04
N LEU A 5 -3.12 -13.39 18.33
CA LEU A 5 -4.23 -13.92 17.54
C LEU A 5 -5.51 -13.65 18.32
N ALA A 6 -6.44 -12.89 17.73
CA ALA A 6 -7.70 -12.52 18.37
C ALA A 6 -8.85 -12.67 17.38
N SER A 7 -10.01 -13.16 17.86
CA SER A 7 -11.19 -13.40 17.02
C SER A 7 -12.38 -12.51 17.35
N CYS A 8 -12.40 -11.87 18.52
CA CYS A 8 -13.54 -11.11 19.01
C CYS A 8 -13.13 -9.78 19.64
N LEU A 9 -14.11 -8.88 19.75
CA LEU A 9 -13.95 -7.60 20.43
C LEU A 9 -13.57 -7.84 21.90
N PRO A 10 -12.48 -7.23 22.42
CA PRO A 10 -12.12 -7.35 23.83
C PRO A 10 -13.15 -6.69 24.75
N MET A 11 -14.11 -7.44 25.29
CA MET A 11 -15.21 -6.89 26.12
C MET A 11 -14.93 -6.93 27.63
N VAL A 12 -13.84 -7.55 28.06
CA VAL A 12 -13.47 -7.75 29.47
C VAL A 12 -12.06 -7.24 29.73
N GLY A 13 -11.80 -6.80 30.97
CA GLY A 13 -10.48 -6.34 31.42
C GLY A 13 -10.32 -4.82 31.43
N THR A 14 -9.10 -4.38 31.70
CA THR A 14 -8.76 -2.95 31.90
C THR A 14 -8.97 -2.09 30.66
N ALA A 15 -8.85 -2.67 29.46
CA ALA A 15 -8.94 -1.98 28.18
C ALA A 15 -10.14 -2.48 27.34
N LYS A 16 -11.26 -2.75 28.01
CA LYS A 16 -12.47 -3.25 27.36
C LYS A 16 -13.01 -2.25 26.35
N LEU A 17 -13.44 -2.75 25.21
CA LEU A 17 -14.06 -2.00 24.13
C LEU A 17 -15.56 -2.28 24.09
N LYS A 18 -16.31 -1.32 23.55
CA LYS A 18 -17.74 -1.45 23.28
C LYS A 18 -17.96 -1.48 21.78
N ASN A 19 -19.05 -2.12 21.35
CA ASN A 19 -19.46 -2.04 19.96
C ASN A 19 -19.96 -0.61 19.67
N ARG A 20 -19.10 0.17 19.02
CA ARG A 20 -19.36 1.56 18.61
C ARG A 20 -19.70 1.70 17.13
N GLU A 21 -19.86 0.58 16.44
CA GLU A 21 -20.14 0.59 15.02
C GLU A 21 -21.44 1.32 14.74
N ASN A 22 -21.38 2.31 13.85
CA ASN A 22 -22.55 3.11 13.49
C ASN A 22 -22.63 3.30 11.97
N PRO A 23 -23.43 2.47 11.28
CA PRO A 23 -23.59 2.57 9.82
C PRO A 23 -24.07 3.95 9.34
N LYS A 24 -24.76 4.73 10.19
CA LYS A 24 -25.21 6.08 9.85
C LYS A 24 -24.08 7.09 9.70
N PHE A 25 -22.90 6.81 10.25
CA PHE A 25 -21.74 7.70 10.12
C PHE A 25 -20.96 7.44 8.83
N ARG A 26 -21.12 6.28 8.20
CA ARG A 26 -20.39 5.94 6.97
C ARG A 26 -20.77 6.87 5.82
N GLY A 27 -19.78 7.40 5.11
CA GLY A 27 -19.99 8.38 4.03
C GLY A 27 -20.37 9.78 4.51
N THR A 28 -20.33 10.05 5.82
CA THR A 28 -20.61 11.39 6.39
C THR A 28 -19.34 12.03 6.93
N GLU A 29 -19.41 13.32 7.28
CA GLU A 29 -18.30 14.02 7.95
C GLU A 29 -17.86 13.33 9.26
N ARG A 30 -18.75 12.58 9.91
CA ARG A 30 -18.47 11.85 11.16
C ARG A 30 -17.82 10.49 10.97
N GLU A 31 -17.66 10.01 9.73
CA GLU A 31 -17.05 8.70 9.45
C GLU A 31 -15.64 8.58 10.05
N HIS A 32 -14.88 9.68 10.08
CA HIS A 32 -13.53 9.69 10.65
C HIS A 32 -13.50 9.28 12.13
N MET A 33 -14.60 9.44 12.88
CA MET A 33 -14.70 8.99 14.27
C MET A 33 -14.66 7.47 14.38
N LEU A 34 -15.13 6.73 13.36
CA LEU A 34 -15.13 5.26 13.33
C LEU A 34 -13.73 4.66 13.09
N VAL A 35 -12.86 5.39 12.40
CA VAL A 35 -11.48 4.94 12.07
C VAL A 35 -10.41 5.47 13.02
N ASN A 36 -10.81 6.30 13.99
CA ASN A 36 -9.94 6.76 15.08
C ASN A 36 -10.11 5.85 16.29
N ALA A 37 -9.00 5.54 16.98
CA ALA A 37 -9.04 4.76 18.21
C ALA A 37 -9.83 5.49 19.31
N GLU A 38 -10.70 4.79 20.03
CA GLU A 38 -11.46 5.36 21.15
C GLU A 38 -10.70 5.23 22.47
N GLU A 39 -10.08 4.07 22.71
CA GLU A 39 -9.48 3.75 24.00
C GLU A 39 -7.97 4.05 24.03
N ILE A 40 -7.60 5.10 24.78
CA ILE A 40 -6.22 5.60 24.85
C ILE A 40 -5.23 4.60 25.46
N TRP A 41 -5.73 3.62 26.21
CA TRP A 41 -4.92 2.56 26.80
C TRP A 41 -4.06 1.84 25.76
N TYR A 42 -4.61 1.52 24.57
CA TYR A 42 -3.88 0.77 23.53
C TYR A 42 -2.69 1.55 23.01
N LYS A 43 -2.86 2.86 22.74
CA LYS A 43 -1.76 3.74 22.36
C LYS A 43 -0.72 3.86 23.47
N THR A 44 -1.17 4.05 24.71
CA THR A 44 -0.27 4.23 25.87
C THR A 44 0.56 2.97 26.12
N LYS A 45 -0.07 1.79 26.05
CA LYS A 45 0.63 0.51 26.17
C LYS A 45 1.54 0.20 25.00
N ALA A 46 1.17 0.57 23.78
CA ALA A 46 2.06 0.42 22.63
C ALA A 46 3.34 1.25 22.81
N ILE A 47 3.24 2.47 23.35
CA ILE A 47 4.39 3.31 23.67
C ILE A 47 5.26 2.66 24.77
N GLU A 48 4.65 2.08 25.79
CA GLU A 48 5.36 1.33 26.84
C GLU A 48 6.06 0.09 26.26
N PHE A 49 5.40 -0.70 25.44
CA PHE A 49 5.99 -1.84 24.73
C PHE A 49 7.17 -1.40 23.87
N SER A 50 7.03 -0.30 23.13
CA SER A 50 8.13 0.27 22.37
C SER A 50 9.33 0.58 23.26
N ARG A 51 9.14 1.14 24.48
CA ARG A 51 10.21 1.39 25.46
C ARG A 51 11.00 0.12 25.82
N TYR A 52 10.29 -0.98 26.02
CA TYR A 52 10.85 -2.31 26.33
C TYR A 52 11.26 -3.12 25.10
N GLN A 53 11.30 -2.52 23.91
CA GLN A 53 11.65 -3.21 22.65
C GLN A 53 10.71 -4.40 22.34
N ILE A 54 9.44 -4.27 22.73
CA ILE A 54 8.39 -5.24 22.43
C ILE A 54 7.65 -4.78 21.17
N CYS A 55 7.76 -5.57 20.11
CA CYS A 55 6.95 -5.46 18.89
C CYS A 55 5.68 -6.31 19.00
N VAL A 56 4.53 -5.78 18.55
CA VAL A 56 3.24 -6.51 18.50
C VAL A 56 2.79 -6.67 17.05
N ASP A 57 2.73 -7.91 16.56
CA ASP A 57 2.00 -8.28 15.35
C ASP A 57 0.62 -8.80 15.74
N LEU A 58 -0.42 -8.38 15.02
CA LEU A 58 -1.81 -8.65 15.34
C LEU A 58 -2.49 -9.41 14.19
N PHE A 59 -3.07 -10.56 14.47
CA PHE A 59 -3.86 -11.37 13.55
C PHE A 59 -5.31 -11.38 14.03
N LEU A 60 -6.20 -10.76 13.27
CA LEU A 60 -7.62 -10.57 13.62
C LEU A 60 -8.51 -11.47 12.78
N PHE A 61 -9.22 -12.40 13.43
CA PHE A 61 -10.15 -13.35 12.83
C PHE A 61 -11.59 -12.91 13.11
N SER A 62 -11.95 -11.73 12.60
CA SER A 62 -13.16 -11.02 12.98
C SER A 62 -14.40 -11.55 12.26
N GLU A 63 -15.25 -12.31 12.96
CA GLU A 63 -16.57 -12.70 12.43
C GLU A 63 -17.57 -11.53 12.47
N HIS A 64 -17.45 -10.71 13.51
CA HIS A 64 -18.23 -9.49 13.73
C HIS A 64 -17.29 -8.30 13.95
N TYR A 65 -17.86 -7.13 14.25
CA TYR A 65 -17.09 -5.93 14.58
C TYR A 65 -16.10 -6.17 15.73
N THR A 66 -14.85 -5.74 15.54
CA THR A 66 -13.71 -5.95 16.46
C THR A 66 -12.93 -4.68 16.80
N ASP A 67 -13.31 -3.54 16.21
CA ASP A 67 -12.65 -2.25 16.40
C ASP A 67 -11.16 -2.27 16.02
N VAL A 68 -10.89 -2.61 14.76
CA VAL A 68 -9.55 -2.62 14.17
C VAL A 68 -8.84 -1.28 14.35
N ALA A 69 -9.56 -0.17 14.30
CA ALA A 69 -9.02 1.18 14.51
C ALA A 69 -8.31 1.33 15.87
N THR A 70 -8.92 0.79 16.93
CA THR A 70 -8.35 0.84 18.29
C THR A 70 -7.26 -0.21 18.47
N LEU A 71 -7.47 -1.46 18.03
CA LEU A 71 -6.49 -2.54 18.22
C LEU A 71 -5.19 -2.31 17.42
N SER A 72 -5.29 -1.73 16.22
CA SER A 72 -4.14 -1.45 15.36
C SER A 72 -3.17 -0.39 15.91
N GLN A 73 -3.52 0.31 17.00
CA GLN A 73 -2.57 1.20 17.70
C GLN A 73 -1.37 0.42 18.26
N LEU A 74 -1.56 -0.85 18.63
CA LEU A 74 -0.49 -1.73 19.12
C LEU A 74 0.60 -1.94 18.05
N PRO A 75 0.30 -2.50 16.85
CA PRO A 75 1.30 -2.63 15.80
C PRO A 75 1.81 -1.27 15.31
N LYS A 76 0.95 -0.24 15.21
CA LYS A 76 1.32 1.10 14.72
C LYS A 76 2.52 1.70 15.48
N TYR A 77 2.48 1.68 16.81
CA TYR A 77 3.54 2.30 17.64
C TYR A 77 4.64 1.34 18.07
N THR A 78 4.50 0.04 17.79
CA THR A 78 5.54 -0.96 18.09
C THR A 78 6.27 -1.49 16.85
N ALA A 79 6.08 -0.82 15.70
CA ALA A 79 6.63 -1.21 14.40
C ALA A 79 6.24 -2.63 13.94
N GLY A 80 5.07 -3.11 14.39
CA GLY A 80 4.50 -4.38 13.97
C GLY A 80 3.50 -4.23 12.82
N ARG A 81 2.78 -5.30 12.51
CA ARG A 81 1.78 -5.37 11.43
C ARG A 81 0.42 -5.84 11.95
N CYS A 82 -0.62 -5.47 11.22
CA CYS A 82 -1.97 -5.96 11.44
C CYS A 82 -2.37 -6.83 10.23
N TYR A 83 -2.89 -8.02 10.50
CA TYR A 83 -3.50 -8.95 9.55
C TYR A 83 -4.97 -9.09 9.91
N HIS A 84 -5.85 -9.08 8.92
CA HIS A 84 -7.29 -9.11 9.14
C HIS A 84 -7.94 -10.11 8.20
N TYR A 85 -8.66 -11.06 8.80
CA TYR A 85 -9.37 -12.16 8.15
C TYR A 85 -10.85 -12.05 8.51
N PRO A 86 -11.62 -11.21 7.80
CA PRO A 86 -13.04 -11.03 8.08
C PRO A 86 -13.81 -12.31 7.77
N ARG A 87 -14.65 -12.76 8.69
CA ARG A 87 -15.44 -14.02 8.57
C ARG A 87 -14.54 -15.18 8.13
N PHE A 88 -13.48 -15.41 8.90
CA PHE A 88 -12.48 -16.43 8.61
C PHE A 88 -13.11 -17.81 8.38
N SER A 89 -12.71 -18.45 7.28
CA SER A 89 -13.01 -19.85 7.02
C SER A 89 -11.70 -20.58 6.74
N SER A 90 -11.46 -21.72 7.41
CA SER A 90 -10.23 -22.50 7.21
C SER A 90 -10.06 -22.96 5.77
N GLN A 91 -11.15 -23.28 5.08
CA GLN A 91 -11.14 -23.74 3.69
C GLN A 91 -10.73 -22.62 2.72
N ARG A 92 -11.17 -21.38 2.97
CA ARG A 92 -10.90 -20.23 2.09
C ARG A 92 -9.61 -19.50 2.44
N ASP A 93 -9.38 -19.27 3.74
CA ASP A 93 -8.35 -18.36 4.24
C ASP A 93 -7.19 -19.10 4.92
N GLY A 94 -7.29 -20.42 5.11
CA GLY A 94 -6.31 -21.22 5.85
C GLY A 94 -4.91 -21.15 5.24
N GLU A 95 -4.81 -21.33 3.93
CA GLU A 95 -3.52 -21.25 3.21
C GLU A 95 -2.90 -19.86 3.30
N LYS A 96 -3.72 -18.81 3.11
CA LYS A 96 -3.29 -17.42 3.28
C LYS A 96 -2.74 -17.18 4.68
N PHE A 97 -3.49 -17.57 5.71
CA PHE A 97 -3.07 -17.38 7.10
C PHE A 97 -1.78 -18.15 7.41
N VAL A 98 -1.67 -19.42 7.02
CA VAL A 98 -0.47 -20.23 7.22
C VAL A 98 0.74 -19.59 6.53
N THR A 99 0.56 -19.11 5.31
CA THR A 99 1.63 -18.45 4.52
C THR A 99 2.08 -17.15 5.19
N GLU A 100 1.14 -16.27 5.56
CA GLU A 100 1.43 -15.00 6.22
C GLU A 100 2.07 -15.21 7.60
N LEU A 101 1.55 -16.14 8.41
CA LEU A 101 2.13 -16.47 9.72
C LEU A 101 3.52 -17.08 9.57
N THR A 102 3.72 -18.01 8.63
CA THR A 102 5.03 -18.60 8.36
C THR A 102 6.03 -17.52 8.01
N ARG A 103 5.70 -16.61 7.07
CA ARG A 103 6.54 -15.47 6.72
C ARG A 103 6.88 -14.60 7.92
N VAL A 104 5.90 -14.29 8.77
CA VAL A 104 6.09 -13.47 9.99
C VAL A 104 7.06 -14.12 10.99
N LEU A 105 7.09 -15.44 11.06
CA LEU A 105 7.94 -16.21 11.99
C LEU A 105 9.33 -16.51 11.42
N THR A 106 9.46 -16.69 10.10
CA THR A 106 10.71 -17.14 9.46
C THR A 106 11.53 -16.03 8.83
N GLN A 107 10.93 -14.88 8.52
CA GLN A 107 11.66 -13.77 7.90
C GLN A 107 12.77 -13.23 8.81
N PRO A 108 13.84 -12.65 8.24
CA PRO A 108 14.85 -11.96 9.03
C PRO A 108 14.25 -10.80 9.83
N ILE A 109 14.63 -10.67 11.10
CA ILE A 109 14.18 -9.59 11.98
C ILE A 109 15.38 -8.86 12.55
N ALA A 110 15.36 -7.54 12.41
CA ALA A 110 16.24 -6.61 13.10
C ALA A 110 15.59 -6.20 14.43
N PHE A 111 16.18 -6.63 15.55
CA PHE A 111 15.68 -6.38 16.90
C PHE A 111 16.25 -5.10 17.50
N GLU A 112 15.48 -4.50 18.42
CA GLU A 112 15.88 -3.30 19.18
C GLU A 112 16.41 -2.18 18.27
N ALA A 113 15.72 -2.02 17.15
CA ALA A 113 16.20 -1.19 16.07
C ALA A 113 15.84 0.28 16.32
N VAL A 114 16.76 1.16 15.97
CA VAL A 114 16.52 2.59 15.94
C VAL A 114 17.01 3.14 14.60
N MET A 115 16.18 3.97 13.98
CA MET A 115 16.50 4.61 12.70
C MET A 115 16.63 6.11 12.89
N ARG A 116 17.69 6.68 12.31
CA ARG A 116 17.86 8.13 12.21
C ARG A 116 18.14 8.50 10.77
N VAL A 117 17.46 9.53 10.29
CA VAL A 117 17.69 10.10 8.96
C VAL A 117 18.32 11.47 9.11
N ARG A 118 19.40 11.69 8.36
CA ARG A 118 20.13 12.95 8.27
C ARG A 118 20.06 13.45 6.83
N ALA A 119 19.96 14.76 6.67
CA ALA A 119 19.97 15.41 5.37
C ALA A 119 20.97 16.57 5.37
N THR A 120 21.34 17.04 4.17
CA THR A 120 22.10 18.28 3.99
C THR A 120 21.45 19.44 4.75
N ARG A 121 22.27 20.33 5.32
CA ARG A 121 21.82 21.56 5.99
C ARG A 121 20.91 22.38 5.08
N GLY A 122 19.85 22.96 5.65
CA GLY A 122 18.83 23.70 4.91
C GLY A 122 17.60 22.86 4.55
N LEU A 123 17.65 21.54 4.79
CA LEU A 123 16.49 20.66 4.79
C LEU A 123 16.12 20.26 6.20
N ARG A 124 14.81 20.29 6.48
CA ARG A 124 14.23 19.72 7.70
C ARG A 124 13.24 18.63 7.34
N ILE A 125 13.16 17.60 8.19
CA ILE A 125 12.13 16.58 8.07
C ILE A 125 10.82 17.18 8.61
N THR A 126 9.75 17.12 7.83
CA THR A 126 8.42 17.62 8.23
C THR A 126 7.54 16.51 8.75
N ASN A 127 7.53 15.36 8.08
CA ASN A 127 6.70 14.22 8.43
C ASN A 127 7.46 12.90 8.22
N PHE A 128 7.10 11.93 9.07
CA PHE A 128 7.41 10.52 8.88
C PHE A 128 6.09 9.77 8.65
N TYR A 129 6.15 8.68 7.89
CA TYR A 129 5.01 7.80 7.61
C TYR A 129 5.42 6.34 7.76
N GLY A 130 4.51 5.53 8.28
CA GLY A 130 4.71 4.10 8.58
C GLY A 130 4.48 3.79 10.06
N ASN A 131 4.78 2.56 10.46
CA ASN A 131 4.67 2.11 11.85
C ASN A 131 5.99 2.32 12.59
N TYR A 132 5.97 3.21 13.58
CA TYR A 132 7.11 3.54 14.43
C TYR A 132 6.63 4.28 15.68
N PHE A 133 7.56 4.46 16.63
CA PHE A 133 7.40 5.45 17.69
C PHE A 133 8.59 6.41 17.69
N VAL A 134 8.34 7.72 17.83
CA VAL A 134 9.43 8.71 17.87
C VAL A 134 9.93 8.84 19.31
N ARG A 135 11.24 8.65 19.52
CA ARG A 135 11.91 8.91 20.80
C ARG A 135 12.83 10.12 20.68
N GLY A 136 12.55 11.21 21.38
CA GLY A 136 13.37 12.43 21.28
C GLY A 136 13.23 13.10 19.91
N THR A 137 14.30 13.72 19.40
CA THR A 137 14.30 14.45 18.12
C THR A 137 14.71 13.54 16.96
N ASP A 138 13.76 13.27 16.06
CA ASP A 138 13.95 12.57 14.78
C ASP A 138 14.58 11.17 14.87
N LEU A 139 14.46 10.50 16.01
CA LEU A 139 14.91 9.12 16.20
C LEU A 139 13.68 8.20 16.26
N LEU A 140 13.55 7.36 15.23
CA LEU A 140 12.48 6.38 15.14
C LEU A 140 12.88 5.13 15.91
N ALA A 141 12.10 4.78 16.92
CA ALA A 141 12.18 3.52 17.63
C ALA A 141 11.35 2.46 16.90
N LEU A 142 12.03 1.38 16.55
CA LEU A 142 11.51 0.26 15.77
C LEU A 142 11.85 -1.02 16.54
N PRO A 143 11.04 -1.41 17.54
CA PRO A 143 11.30 -2.61 18.34
C PRO A 143 11.70 -3.83 17.50
N ASN A 144 10.99 -4.02 16.38
CA ASN A 144 11.42 -4.86 15.28
C ASN A 144 11.40 -4.06 13.97
N CYS A 145 12.32 -4.38 13.07
CA CYS A 145 12.28 -3.97 11.67
C CYS A 145 12.45 -5.21 10.78
N THR A 146 11.70 -5.27 9.69
CA THR A 146 11.64 -6.44 8.78
C THR A 146 11.92 -5.99 7.34
N PRO A 147 12.24 -6.91 6.42
CA PRO A 147 12.42 -6.57 5.00
C PRO A 147 11.19 -5.88 4.38
N ASP A 148 10.00 -6.17 4.89
CA ASP A 148 8.74 -5.62 4.39
C ASP A 148 8.39 -4.26 5.02
N THR A 149 9.20 -3.75 5.96
CA THR A 149 8.95 -2.48 6.64
C THR A 149 9.28 -1.31 5.70
N CYS A 150 8.29 -0.46 5.41
CA CYS A 150 8.46 0.73 4.56
C CYS A 150 8.20 2.02 5.34
N PHE A 151 9.04 3.03 5.10
CA PHE A 151 8.88 4.37 5.68
C PHE A 151 8.76 5.42 4.57
N GLY A 152 7.88 6.39 4.76
CA GLY A 152 7.85 7.62 3.96
C GLY A 152 8.41 8.79 4.77
N ILE A 153 9.19 9.66 4.15
CA ILE A 153 9.76 10.84 4.81
C ILE A 153 9.55 12.04 3.91
N GLU A 154 8.88 13.07 4.44
CA GLU A 154 8.74 14.36 3.77
C GLU A 154 9.81 15.33 4.28
N PHE A 155 10.42 16.04 3.34
CA PHE A 155 11.37 17.10 3.61
C PHE A 155 10.77 18.44 3.18
N ALA A 156 11.13 19.50 3.90
CA ALA A 156 10.89 20.87 3.48
C ALA A 156 12.19 21.67 3.59
N TYR A 157 12.26 22.73 2.80
CA TYR A 157 13.30 23.74 2.94
C TYR A 157 13.12 24.50 4.25
N GLU A 158 14.22 24.66 4.99
CA GLU A 158 14.29 25.52 6.17
C GLU A 158 14.69 26.95 5.78
N GLU A 159 15.48 27.09 4.72
CA GLU A 159 15.93 28.36 4.12
C GLU A 159 15.27 28.55 2.74
N GLN A 160 15.13 29.79 2.24
CA GLN A 160 14.46 30.05 0.95
C GLN A 160 15.20 29.43 -0.26
N LEU A 161 16.50 29.20 -0.16
CA LEU A 161 17.31 28.64 -1.24
C LEU A 161 18.41 27.73 -0.68
N LEU A 162 18.55 26.53 -1.24
CA LEU A 162 19.71 25.68 -0.92
C LEU A 162 20.94 26.20 -1.64
N THR A 163 22.01 26.44 -0.88
CA THR A 163 23.34 26.79 -1.43
C THR A 163 24.14 25.57 -1.89
N ALA A 164 23.75 24.38 -1.43
CA ALA A 164 24.39 23.12 -1.80
C ALA A 164 24.00 22.69 -3.22
N GLN A 165 24.98 22.24 -4.01
CA GLN A 165 24.74 21.67 -5.35
C GLN A 165 24.21 20.23 -5.30
N ILE A 166 24.42 19.54 -4.18
CA ILE A 166 23.99 18.15 -3.96
C ILE A 166 23.32 18.06 -2.59
N ILE A 167 22.11 17.51 -2.58
CA ILE A 167 21.43 17.06 -1.36
C ILE A 167 21.92 15.64 -1.05
N SER A 168 22.47 15.44 0.14
CA SER A 168 22.84 14.14 0.66
C SER A 168 21.84 13.73 1.74
N ILE A 169 21.25 12.56 1.58
CA ILE A 169 20.36 11.94 2.57
C ILE A 169 21.03 10.65 3.05
N GLN A 170 21.12 10.50 4.37
CA GLN A 170 21.67 9.31 4.99
C GLN A 170 20.65 8.73 5.99
N ALA A 171 20.20 7.51 5.74
CA ALA A 171 19.42 6.74 6.68
C ALA A 171 20.34 5.72 7.38
N ALA A 172 20.41 5.77 8.70
CA ALA A 172 21.18 4.84 9.51
C ALA A 172 20.24 4.06 10.44
N LEU A 173 20.24 2.73 10.28
CA LEU A 173 19.51 1.78 11.12
C LEU A 173 20.50 1.03 12.00
N LEU A 174 20.46 1.29 13.30
CA LEU A 174 21.20 0.53 14.31
C LEU A 174 20.29 -0.56 14.86
N TYR A 175 20.70 -1.82 14.81
CA TYR A 175 19.87 -2.95 15.23
C TYR A 175 20.71 -4.13 15.72
N THR A 176 20.04 -5.09 16.37
CA THR A 176 20.60 -6.39 16.74
C THR A 176 20.08 -7.44 15.76
N SER A 177 20.96 -8.17 15.09
CA SER A 177 20.58 -9.24 14.17
C SER A 177 19.93 -10.41 14.92
N SER A 178 19.28 -11.31 14.19
CA SER A 178 18.77 -12.56 14.77
C SER A 178 19.88 -13.49 15.30
N SER A 179 21.14 -13.26 14.92
CA SER A 179 22.32 -13.94 15.48
C SER A 179 22.88 -13.26 16.75
N GLY A 180 22.27 -12.18 17.23
CA GLY A 180 22.71 -11.46 18.43
C GLY A 180 23.80 -10.40 18.20
N GLU A 181 24.13 -10.08 16.95
CA GLU A 181 25.16 -9.09 16.64
C GLU A 181 24.57 -7.68 16.53
N ARG A 182 25.23 -6.70 17.16
CA ARG A 182 24.88 -5.29 16.98
C ARG A 182 25.47 -4.77 15.67
N ARG A 183 24.61 -4.39 14.73
CA ARG A 183 24.98 -3.93 13.38
C ARG A 183 24.41 -2.56 13.09
N ILE A 184 25.08 -1.83 12.19
CA ILE A 184 24.57 -0.58 11.61
C ILE A 184 24.42 -0.80 10.11
N ARG A 185 23.22 -0.59 9.59
CA ARG A 185 22.96 -0.51 8.15
C ARG A 185 22.82 0.96 7.77
N VAL A 186 23.56 1.39 6.75
CA VAL A 186 23.56 2.78 6.26
C VAL A 186 23.18 2.80 4.78
N HIS A 187 22.21 3.64 4.44
CA HIS A 187 21.87 3.98 3.06
C HIS A 187 22.21 5.45 2.83
N ASN A 188 22.96 5.73 1.78
CA ASN A 188 23.33 7.08 1.35
C ASN A 188 22.72 7.34 -0.03
N LEU A 189 22.09 8.49 -0.18
CA LEU A 189 21.53 8.97 -1.44
C LEU A 189 22.03 10.39 -1.70
N ALA A 190 22.54 10.63 -2.90
CA ALA A 190 22.96 11.94 -3.36
C ALA A 190 22.07 12.38 -4.51
N ILE A 191 21.47 13.56 -4.41
CA ILE A 191 20.51 14.12 -5.36
C ILE A 191 21.03 15.48 -5.84
N PRO A 192 21.20 15.71 -7.15
CA PRO A 192 21.61 17.01 -7.66
C PRO A 192 20.51 18.05 -7.44
N VAL A 193 20.91 19.29 -7.13
CA VAL A 193 19.99 20.43 -7.00
C VAL A 193 19.91 21.17 -8.32
N SER A 194 18.69 21.47 -8.77
CA SER A 194 18.46 22.30 -9.95
C SER A 194 17.58 23.49 -9.61
N GLN A 195 17.88 24.62 -10.26
CA GLN A 195 17.05 25.83 -10.25
C GLN A 195 16.08 25.85 -11.45
N VAL A 196 16.18 24.87 -12.35
CA VAL A 196 15.33 24.75 -13.54
C VAL A 196 14.20 23.78 -13.23
N ILE A 197 12.97 24.30 -13.15
CA ILE A 197 11.77 23.51 -12.84
C ILE A 197 11.56 22.32 -13.78
N GLN A 198 11.93 22.43 -15.06
CA GLN A 198 11.81 21.33 -16.03
C GLN A 198 12.73 20.15 -15.69
N GLU A 199 13.94 20.40 -15.19
CA GLU A 199 14.84 19.32 -14.75
C GLU A 199 14.28 18.60 -13.52
N VAL A 200 13.64 19.35 -12.60
CA VAL A 200 12.96 18.78 -11.43
C VAL A 200 11.79 17.90 -11.87
N VAL A 201 10.93 18.41 -12.76
CA VAL A 201 9.75 17.69 -13.25
C VAL A 201 10.14 16.42 -14.03
N ASN A 202 11.18 16.50 -14.85
CA ASN A 202 11.69 15.34 -15.60
C ASN A 202 12.31 14.25 -14.69
N SER A 203 12.68 14.61 -13.46
CA SER A 203 13.24 13.69 -12.47
C SER A 203 12.20 13.09 -11.53
N VAL A 204 10.90 13.39 -11.70
CA VAL A 204 9.84 12.93 -10.79
C VAL A 204 9.58 11.43 -10.96
N ALA A 205 9.70 10.68 -9.86
CA ALA A 205 9.19 9.31 -9.77
C ALA A 205 7.72 9.33 -9.32
N ILE A 206 6.78 9.21 -10.26
CA ILE A 206 5.34 9.35 -10.00
C ILE A 206 4.81 8.35 -8.97
N ASP A 207 5.31 7.11 -9.00
CA ASP A 207 4.92 6.06 -8.06
C ASP A 207 5.28 6.42 -6.61
N VAL A 208 6.41 7.11 -6.41
CA VAL A 208 6.84 7.61 -5.10
C VAL A 208 5.95 8.78 -4.65
N VAL A 209 5.66 9.70 -5.57
CA VAL A 209 4.77 10.85 -5.30
C VAL A 209 3.40 10.38 -4.85
N ILE A 210 2.79 9.41 -5.54
CA ILE A 210 1.47 8.91 -5.17
C ILE A 210 1.51 8.12 -3.85
N ASN A 211 2.57 7.35 -3.57
CA ASN A 211 2.74 6.65 -2.29
C ASN A 211 2.77 7.62 -1.11
N VAL A 212 3.58 8.68 -1.21
CA VAL A 212 3.69 9.71 -0.17
C VAL A 212 2.38 10.50 -0.06
N LEU A 213 1.76 10.89 -1.18
CA LEU A 213 0.49 11.59 -1.20
C LEU A 213 -0.63 10.77 -0.55
N ALA A 214 -0.67 9.45 -0.78
CA ALA A 214 -1.59 8.54 -0.14
C ALA A 214 -1.41 8.54 1.38
N LYS A 215 -0.18 8.36 1.88
CA LYS A 215 0.14 8.39 3.32
C LYS A 215 -0.21 9.74 3.95
N SER A 216 0.08 10.84 3.24
CA SER A 216 -0.26 12.21 3.64
C SER A 216 -1.78 12.43 3.71
N ALA A 217 -2.54 11.87 2.76
CA ALA A 217 -4.01 11.96 2.73
C ALA A 217 -4.66 11.15 3.86
N LEU A 218 -4.10 9.98 4.23
CA LEU A 218 -4.58 9.20 5.37
C LEU A 218 -4.47 9.98 6.69
N GLU A 219 -3.38 10.72 6.89
CA GLU A 219 -3.21 11.60 8.06
C GLU A 219 -4.28 12.70 8.12
N VAL A 220 -4.68 13.25 6.97
CA VAL A 220 -5.81 14.19 6.89
C VAL A 220 -7.13 13.49 7.16
N ALA A 221 -7.33 12.27 6.63
CA ALA A 221 -8.55 11.50 6.87
C ALA A 221 -8.76 11.21 8.36
N TRP A 222 -7.71 10.85 9.10
CA TRP A 222 -7.81 10.66 10.56
C TRP A 222 -8.10 11.96 11.32
N LYS A 223 -7.51 13.09 10.90
CA LYS A 223 -7.60 14.35 11.66
C LYS A 223 -8.84 15.17 11.36
N THR A 224 -9.19 15.33 10.09
CA THR A 224 -10.24 16.25 9.64
C THR A 224 -11.29 15.58 8.76
N GLY A 225 -11.09 14.33 8.35
CA GLY A 225 -12.09 13.52 7.64
C GLY A 225 -11.82 13.32 6.15
N PHE A 226 -12.62 12.42 5.55
CA PHE A 226 -12.36 11.89 4.21
C PHE A 226 -12.58 12.89 3.08
N ASP A 227 -13.54 13.82 3.22
CA ASP A 227 -13.74 14.90 2.24
C ASP A 227 -12.50 15.80 2.14
N HIS A 228 -11.96 16.22 3.28
CA HIS A 228 -10.73 17.02 3.32
C HIS A 228 -9.53 16.25 2.75
N ALA A 229 -9.44 14.93 3.00
CA ALA A 229 -8.40 14.09 2.43
C ALA A 229 -8.48 14.02 0.89
N ARG A 230 -9.68 13.84 0.33
CA ARG A 230 -9.90 13.85 -1.13
C ARG A 230 -9.59 15.21 -1.75
N THR A 231 -10.04 16.28 -1.12
CA THR A 231 -9.73 17.66 -1.55
C THR A 231 -8.22 17.92 -1.53
N ARG A 232 -7.49 17.43 -0.52
CA ARG A 232 -6.03 17.53 -0.48
C ARG A 232 -5.36 16.83 -1.67
N ILE A 233 -5.81 15.63 -2.04
CA ILE A 233 -5.27 14.89 -3.19
C ILE A 233 -5.52 15.67 -4.48
N GLN A 234 -6.76 16.14 -4.66
CA GLN A 234 -7.14 16.94 -5.83
C GLN A 234 -6.30 18.22 -5.91
N GLN A 235 -6.14 18.93 -4.80
CA GLN A 235 -5.38 20.16 -4.74
C GLN A 235 -3.89 19.93 -5.05
N ALA A 236 -3.27 18.89 -4.48
CA ALA A 236 -1.89 18.53 -4.79
C ALA A 236 -1.68 18.21 -6.28
N CYS A 237 -2.62 17.47 -6.89
CA CYS A 237 -2.59 17.20 -8.33
C CYS A 237 -2.69 18.50 -9.15
N LEU A 238 -3.64 19.39 -8.81
CA LEU A 238 -3.82 20.68 -9.50
C LEU A 238 -2.59 21.56 -9.38
N ASP A 239 -1.96 21.62 -8.20
CA ASP A 239 -0.80 22.47 -7.95
C ASP A 239 0.43 21.97 -8.73
N MET A 240 0.67 20.65 -8.79
CA MET A 240 1.75 20.08 -9.62
C MET A 240 1.53 20.35 -11.12
N VAL A 241 0.30 20.19 -11.61
CA VAL A 241 -0.05 20.46 -13.02
C VAL A 241 0.12 21.95 -13.35
N ARG A 242 -0.32 22.85 -12.45
CA ARG A 242 -0.15 24.30 -12.61
C ARG A 242 1.32 24.72 -12.58
N ALA A 243 2.11 24.17 -11.66
CA ALA A 243 3.53 24.45 -11.54
C ALA A 243 4.29 24.08 -12.82
N ASN A 244 3.99 22.91 -13.40
CA ASN A 244 4.57 22.50 -14.67
C ASN A 244 4.23 23.48 -15.81
N ARG A 245 2.97 23.93 -15.89
CA ARG A 245 2.52 24.85 -16.92
C ARG A 245 3.21 26.22 -16.83
N VAL A 246 3.30 26.78 -15.64
CA VAL A 246 4.00 28.07 -15.41
C VAL A 246 5.49 27.92 -15.75
N GLY A 247 6.09 26.81 -15.32
CA GLY A 247 7.50 26.50 -15.57
C GLY A 247 7.85 26.27 -17.05
N ALA A 248 6.89 25.88 -17.88
CA ALA A 248 7.09 25.70 -19.32
C ALA A 248 7.01 27.02 -20.13
N GLY A 249 6.88 28.18 -19.48
CA GLY A 249 6.76 29.46 -20.17
C GLY A 249 5.44 29.63 -20.95
N ALA A 250 4.47 28.73 -20.73
CA ALA A 250 3.14 28.76 -21.34
C ALA A 250 2.24 29.80 -20.63
N GLY A 251 2.69 31.05 -20.68
CA GLY A 251 1.90 32.23 -20.34
C GLY A 251 0.79 32.41 -21.37
N ALA A 252 -0.41 32.64 -20.86
CA ALA A 252 -1.59 33.21 -21.49
C ALA A 252 -1.53 33.55 -23.00
N TYR A 253 -2.45 32.94 -23.75
CA TYR A 253 -3.33 33.52 -24.79
C TYR A 253 -3.48 32.59 -26.02
N GLY A 254 -4.71 32.17 -26.29
CA GLY A 254 -5.19 32.15 -27.69
C GLY A 254 -5.46 30.84 -28.41
N SER A 255 -5.09 29.66 -27.92
CA SER A 255 -5.48 28.40 -28.59
C SER A 255 -6.09 27.41 -27.60
N GLN A 256 -7.12 26.69 -28.03
CA GLN A 256 -7.84 25.69 -27.24
C GLN A 256 -6.84 24.74 -26.55
N GLN A 257 -6.68 24.93 -25.24
CA GLN A 257 -5.55 24.42 -24.46
C GLN A 257 -5.73 22.94 -24.16
N GLN A 258 -5.11 22.08 -24.97
CA GLN A 258 -4.91 20.69 -24.57
C GLN A 258 -3.99 20.65 -23.35
N LEU A 259 -4.39 19.89 -22.33
CA LEU A 259 -3.55 19.63 -21.16
C LEU A 259 -2.36 18.77 -21.60
N GLN A 260 -1.21 19.39 -21.83
CA GLN A 260 0.04 18.69 -22.11
C GLN A 260 0.84 18.53 -20.83
N LEU A 261 1.03 17.28 -20.40
CA LEU A 261 1.87 16.91 -19.27
C LEU A 261 3.14 16.23 -19.78
N PRO A 262 4.31 16.51 -19.18
CA PRO A 262 5.53 15.80 -19.48
C PRO A 262 5.38 14.34 -19.07
N GLU A 263 6.15 13.47 -19.72
CA GLU A 263 6.09 12.01 -19.55
C GLU A 263 6.00 11.55 -18.09
N PRO A 264 6.82 12.06 -17.13
CA PRO A 264 6.75 11.60 -15.75
C PRO A 264 5.46 11.96 -15.01
N LEU A 265 4.70 12.95 -15.50
CA LEU A 265 3.45 13.40 -14.87
C LEU A 265 2.20 12.94 -15.61
N GLN A 266 2.31 12.23 -16.73
CA GLN A 266 1.15 11.84 -17.54
C GLN A 266 0.12 11.01 -16.76
N LEU A 267 0.58 10.14 -15.87
CA LEU A 267 -0.28 9.28 -15.05
C LEU A 267 -0.74 9.94 -13.74
N LEU A 268 -0.26 11.14 -13.40
CA LEU A 268 -0.61 11.82 -12.15
C LEU A 268 -2.12 12.00 -11.97
N PRO A 269 -2.88 12.53 -12.96
CA PRO A 269 -4.33 12.70 -12.80
C PRO A 269 -5.07 11.36 -12.63
N LEU A 270 -4.61 10.32 -13.33
CA LEU A 270 -5.18 8.97 -13.24
C LEU A 270 -5.00 8.41 -11.83
N TYR A 271 -3.77 8.45 -11.30
CA TYR A 271 -3.47 7.95 -9.96
C TYR A 271 -4.13 8.78 -8.85
N ALA A 272 -4.19 10.11 -9.00
CA ALA A 272 -4.91 10.97 -8.05
C ALA A 272 -6.40 10.62 -7.98
N MET A 273 -7.06 10.40 -9.12
CA MET A 273 -8.46 9.95 -9.15
C MET A 273 -8.63 8.53 -8.61
N ALA A 274 -7.75 7.61 -8.97
CA ALA A 274 -7.79 6.23 -8.48
C ALA A 274 -7.64 6.18 -6.95
N LEU A 275 -6.73 6.98 -6.39
CA LEU A 275 -6.54 7.10 -4.94
C LEU A 275 -7.79 7.65 -4.22
N GLN A 276 -8.50 8.63 -4.81
CA GLN A 276 -9.77 9.11 -4.23
C GLN A 276 -10.88 8.05 -4.24
N LYS A 277 -10.84 7.11 -5.20
CA LYS A 277 -11.78 5.99 -5.33
C LYS A 277 -11.35 4.72 -4.58
N ASN A 278 -10.12 4.69 -4.06
CA ASN A 278 -9.59 3.57 -3.30
C ASN A 278 -10.41 3.35 -2.02
N VAL A 279 -10.54 2.09 -1.56
CA VAL A 279 -11.30 1.69 -0.37
C VAL A 279 -10.92 2.49 0.90
N CYS A 280 -9.68 2.96 1.00
CA CYS A 280 -9.22 3.80 2.11
C CYS A 280 -9.93 5.16 2.15
N LEU A 281 -10.26 5.76 1.00
CA LEU A 281 -10.66 7.16 0.89
C LEU A 281 -11.99 7.38 0.17
N ARG A 282 -12.54 6.37 -0.50
CA ARG A 282 -13.82 6.50 -1.20
C ARG A 282 -14.94 6.82 -0.21
N GLY A 283 -15.84 7.70 -0.62
CA GLY A 283 -17.07 7.95 0.13
C GLY A 283 -18.08 6.82 -0.05
N GLY A 284 -19.21 6.94 0.64
CA GLY A 284 -20.31 5.97 0.57
C GLY A 284 -20.45 5.12 1.83
N PRO A 285 -21.60 4.43 1.98
CA PRO A 285 -21.91 3.64 3.18
C PRO A 285 -21.49 2.15 3.09
N ASP A 286 -20.86 1.75 1.98
CA ASP A 286 -20.62 0.36 1.58
C ASP A 286 -19.42 -0.29 2.28
N VAL A 287 -18.46 0.49 2.75
CA VAL A 287 -17.26 -0.03 3.43
C VAL A 287 -17.48 -0.06 4.94
N GLY A 288 -17.25 -1.22 5.57
CA GLY A 288 -17.26 -1.35 7.03
C GLY A 288 -16.09 -0.61 7.68
N SER A 289 -16.27 -0.11 8.91
CA SER A 289 -15.23 0.62 9.64
C SER A 289 -13.97 -0.21 9.88
N ASP A 290 -14.10 -1.48 10.23
CA ASP A 290 -12.98 -2.41 10.44
C ASP A 290 -12.20 -2.67 9.15
N GLU A 291 -12.92 -2.91 8.04
CA GLU A 291 -12.32 -3.10 6.72
C GLU A 291 -11.56 -1.85 6.29
N ARG A 292 -12.18 -0.67 6.41
CA ARG A 292 -11.52 0.60 6.07
C ARG A 292 -10.30 0.84 6.95
N SER A 293 -10.42 0.66 8.27
CA SER A 293 -9.33 0.85 9.22
C SER A 293 -8.15 -0.07 8.92
N PHE A 294 -8.42 -1.34 8.59
CA PHE A 294 -7.40 -2.29 8.17
C PHE A 294 -6.67 -1.81 6.90
N PHE A 295 -7.40 -1.45 5.85
CA PHE A 295 -6.78 -1.00 4.60
C PHE A 295 -6.01 0.31 4.75
N MET A 296 -6.48 1.24 5.57
CA MET A 296 -5.73 2.47 5.88
C MET A 296 -4.41 2.14 6.61
N MET A 297 -4.41 1.18 7.53
CA MET A 297 -3.18 0.69 8.18
C MET A 297 -2.25 -0.07 7.24
N LEU A 298 -2.81 -0.78 6.27
CA LEU A 298 -2.03 -1.48 5.26
C LEU A 298 -1.34 -0.48 4.33
N LEU A 299 -2.10 0.46 3.74
CA LEU A 299 -1.60 1.48 2.83
C LEU A 299 -0.57 2.41 3.50
N SER A 300 -0.70 2.70 4.79
CA SER A 300 0.30 3.49 5.52
C SER A 300 1.68 2.82 5.58
N ASN A 301 1.74 1.49 5.41
CA ASN A 301 2.97 0.69 5.46
C ASN A 301 3.34 0.05 4.11
N MET A 302 2.57 0.26 3.05
CA MET A 302 2.88 -0.30 1.73
C MET A 302 4.15 0.33 1.14
N THR A 303 4.93 -0.54 0.48
CA THR A 303 6.02 -0.15 -0.41
C THR A 303 5.46 0.62 -1.62
N VAL A 304 6.35 1.27 -2.37
CA VAL A 304 5.97 1.99 -3.59
C VAL A 304 5.26 1.05 -4.56
N GLU A 305 5.85 -0.11 -4.83
CA GLU A 305 5.30 -1.12 -5.74
C GLU A 305 3.92 -1.64 -5.31
N SER A 306 3.78 -2.09 -4.05
CA SER A 306 2.49 -2.60 -3.56
C SER A 306 1.43 -1.51 -3.53
N SER A 307 1.79 -0.28 -3.14
CA SER A 307 0.85 0.84 -3.12
C SER A 307 0.37 1.23 -4.52
N ARG A 308 1.24 1.14 -5.54
CA ARG A 308 0.86 1.40 -6.93
C ARG A 308 -0.22 0.43 -7.38
N CYS A 309 -0.01 -0.86 -7.17
CA CYS A 309 -0.98 -1.89 -7.53
C CYS A 309 -2.27 -1.81 -6.67
N PHE A 310 -2.16 -1.38 -5.41
CA PHE A 310 -3.34 -1.18 -4.55
C PHE A 310 -4.16 0.05 -4.93
N ILE A 311 -3.52 1.11 -5.43
CA ILE A 311 -4.18 2.34 -5.88
C ILE A 311 -4.77 2.14 -7.29
N TYR A 312 -4.00 1.56 -8.20
CA TYR A 312 -4.41 1.24 -9.56
C TYR A 312 -4.11 -0.24 -9.85
N PRO A 313 -5.11 -1.13 -9.68
CA PRO A 313 -4.98 -2.56 -9.91
C PRO A 313 -4.45 -2.93 -11.30
N ARG A 314 -3.89 -4.14 -11.40
CA ARG A 314 -3.51 -4.73 -12.69
C ARG A 314 -4.61 -5.66 -13.15
N MET A 315 -4.99 -5.58 -14.41
CA MET A 315 -5.93 -6.51 -15.03
C MET A 315 -5.25 -7.22 -16.19
N PHE A 316 -5.30 -8.54 -16.20
CA PHE A 316 -4.68 -9.40 -17.19
C PHE A 316 -5.76 -10.11 -17.99
N SER A 317 -5.60 -10.17 -19.31
CA SER A 317 -6.45 -11.01 -20.15
C SER A 317 -5.93 -12.45 -20.13
N LEU A 318 -6.75 -13.39 -19.68
CA LEU A 318 -6.39 -14.81 -19.63
C LEU A 318 -6.84 -15.61 -20.86
N HIS A 319 -7.76 -15.07 -21.66
CA HIS A 319 -8.29 -15.72 -22.86
C HIS A 319 -7.48 -15.38 -24.11
N ASN A 320 -6.82 -14.21 -24.12
CA ASN A 320 -5.95 -13.75 -25.20
C ASN A 320 -4.51 -13.62 -24.71
N MET A 321 -4.00 -14.66 -24.04
CA MET A 321 -2.61 -14.69 -23.57
C MET A 321 -1.66 -14.97 -24.75
N PRO A 322 -0.55 -14.24 -24.85
CA PRO A 322 0.53 -14.60 -25.77
C PRO A 322 1.05 -16.02 -25.47
N PRO A 323 1.54 -16.78 -26.48
CA PRO A 323 2.05 -18.14 -26.28
C PRO A 323 3.18 -18.25 -25.26
N GLU A 324 3.97 -17.18 -25.09
CA GLU A 324 5.06 -17.08 -24.12
C GLU A 324 4.58 -16.84 -22.67
N ALA A 325 3.35 -16.35 -22.48
CA ALA A 325 2.85 -16.05 -21.14
C ALA A 325 2.56 -17.34 -20.36
N GLY A 326 2.97 -17.36 -19.09
CA GLY A 326 2.88 -18.54 -18.23
C GLY A 326 4.09 -19.48 -18.32
N LEU A 327 5.06 -19.21 -19.19
CA LEU A 327 6.32 -19.94 -19.28
C LEU A 327 7.46 -19.17 -18.60
N PRO A 328 8.53 -19.87 -18.13
CA PRO A 328 9.75 -19.20 -17.69
C PRO A 328 10.33 -18.33 -18.79
N LEU A 329 10.86 -17.16 -18.42
CA LEU A 329 11.54 -16.27 -19.34
C LEU A 329 12.75 -16.98 -19.97
N ASP A 330 12.85 -16.92 -21.30
CA ASP A 330 13.98 -17.51 -22.03
C ASP A 330 15.25 -16.69 -21.75
N GLU A 331 16.29 -17.33 -21.18
CA GLU A 331 17.57 -16.69 -20.84
C GLU A 331 18.29 -16.10 -22.08
N SER A 332 17.91 -16.52 -23.29
CA SER A 332 18.48 -16.01 -24.54
C SER A 332 17.97 -14.62 -24.97
N SER A 333 17.00 -14.05 -24.25
CA SER A 333 16.32 -12.78 -24.60
C SER A 333 17.12 -11.49 -24.31
N GLY A 334 18.36 -11.59 -23.83
CA GLY A 334 19.30 -10.46 -23.75
C GLY A 334 18.76 -9.22 -23.00
N ASP A 335 19.04 -8.02 -23.51
CA ASP A 335 18.62 -6.74 -22.90
C ASP A 335 17.09 -6.49 -22.94
N GLU A 336 16.34 -7.19 -23.81
CA GLU A 336 14.87 -7.08 -23.89
C GLU A 336 14.16 -7.73 -22.70
N ALA A 337 14.82 -8.67 -22.01
CA ALA A 337 14.35 -9.33 -20.79
C ALA A 337 13.94 -8.35 -19.68
N ASN A 338 14.64 -7.21 -19.55
CA ASN A 338 14.41 -6.25 -18.47
C ASN A 338 13.06 -5.52 -18.55
N ASN A 339 12.42 -5.50 -19.73
CA ASN A 339 11.13 -4.83 -19.94
C ASN A 339 9.94 -5.81 -19.89
N ILE A 340 10.19 -7.10 -19.76
CA ILE A 340 9.14 -8.12 -19.72
C ILE A 340 8.66 -8.27 -18.28
N ALA A 341 7.35 -8.13 -18.09
CA ALA A 341 6.75 -8.32 -16.78
C ALA A 341 6.83 -9.79 -16.39
N THR A 342 7.48 -10.09 -15.26
CA THR A 342 7.62 -11.46 -14.74
C THR A 342 7.11 -11.60 -13.31
N ALA A 343 6.79 -12.84 -12.92
CA ALA A 343 6.41 -13.24 -11.56
C ALA A 343 7.19 -14.49 -11.10
N GLY A 344 7.00 -14.93 -9.86
CA GLY A 344 7.59 -16.18 -9.36
C GLY A 344 9.04 -16.09 -8.87
N GLY A 345 9.61 -14.89 -8.78
CA GLY A 345 10.94 -14.68 -8.21
C GLY A 345 12.04 -15.33 -9.04
N ALA A 346 12.55 -16.48 -8.59
CA ALA A 346 13.68 -17.18 -9.22
C ALA A 346 13.32 -17.81 -10.58
N THR A 347 12.07 -18.21 -10.79
CA THR A 347 11.62 -18.85 -12.04
C THR A 347 11.23 -17.86 -13.13
N GLN A 348 11.09 -16.57 -12.79
CA GLN A 348 10.76 -15.46 -13.70
C GLN A 348 9.72 -15.85 -14.78
N ILE A 349 8.50 -16.17 -14.35
CA ILE A 349 7.38 -16.53 -15.24
C ILE A 349 6.88 -15.30 -15.98
N VAL A 350 6.81 -15.35 -17.31
CA VAL A 350 6.31 -14.24 -18.14
C VAL A 350 4.82 -14.02 -17.88
N LEU A 351 4.45 -12.78 -17.55
CA LEU A 351 3.07 -12.39 -17.31
C LEU A 351 2.38 -11.93 -18.61
N PRO A 352 1.05 -12.15 -18.75
CA PRO A 352 0.28 -11.54 -19.82
C PRO A 352 0.35 -10.00 -19.79
N PRO A 353 0.09 -9.33 -20.92
CA PRO A 353 0.02 -7.87 -20.95
C PRO A 353 -1.14 -7.34 -20.08
N VAL A 354 -0.90 -6.18 -19.45
CA VAL A 354 -1.90 -5.50 -18.63
C VAL A 354 -2.91 -4.76 -19.52
N VAL A 355 -4.19 -4.90 -19.21
CA VAL A 355 -5.31 -4.24 -19.87
C VAL A 355 -5.78 -3.06 -19.03
N ASN A 356 -6.17 -1.96 -19.69
CA ASN A 356 -6.70 -0.77 -19.01
C ASN A 356 -7.94 -1.10 -18.17
N LEU A 357 -8.02 -0.51 -16.98
CA LEU A 357 -9.17 -0.68 -16.08
C LEU A 357 -10.39 0.10 -16.59
N SER A 358 -11.22 -0.56 -17.41
CA SER A 358 -12.53 -0.07 -17.84
C SER A 358 -13.47 -1.25 -18.05
N ALA A 359 -14.75 -1.09 -17.71
CA ALA A 359 -15.76 -2.09 -18.00
C ALA A 359 -15.91 -2.36 -19.51
N GLU A 360 -15.58 -1.39 -20.36
CA GLU A 360 -15.58 -1.52 -21.81
C GLU A 360 -14.52 -2.51 -22.33
N ARG A 361 -13.50 -2.81 -21.52
CA ARG A 361 -12.47 -3.81 -21.85
C ARG A 361 -12.86 -5.22 -21.45
N LEU A 362 -13.97 -5.40 -20.72
CA LEU A 362 -14.47 -6.71 -20.33
C LEU A 362 -15.36 -7.29 -21.42
N GLU A 363 -14.86 -8.30 -22.11
CA GLU A 363 -15.58 -9.01 -23.16
C GLU A 363 -16.45 -10.12 -22.58
N SER A 364 -17.69 -10.26 -23.07
CA SER A 364 -18.62 -11.26 -22.51
C SER A 364 -18.18 -12.71 -22.68
N ASN A 365 -17.31 -12.98 -23.65
CA ASN A 365 -16.68 -14.27 -23.93
C ASN A 365 -15.24 -14.38 -23.38
N GLY A 366 -14.78 -13.36 -22.65
CA GLY A 366 -13.43 -13.31 -22.10
C GLY A 366 -13.34 -13.80 -20.66
N MET A 367 -12.11 -14.03 -20.23
CA MET A 367 -11.74 -14.27 -18.84
C MET A 367 -10.56 -13.38 -18.45
N PHE A 368 -10.64 -12.77 -17.27
CA PHE A 368 -9.68 -11.75 -16.82
C PHE A 368 -9.27 -11.98 -15.37
N LEU A 369 -8.00 -11.73 -15.06
CA LEU A 369 -7.47 -11.75 -13.70
C LEU A 369 -7.17 -10.32 -13.26
N LEU A 370 -7.79 -9.86 -12.18
CA LEU A 370 -7.52 -8.56 -11.58
C LEU A 370 -6.79 -8.74 -10.24
N GLU A 371 -5.70 -8.01 -10.07
CA GLU A 371 -4.86 -8.02 -8.87
C GLU A 371 -4.80 -6.62 -8.26
N ASP A 372 -5.13 -6.49 -6.97
CA ASP A 372 -5.08 -5.23 -6.23
C ASP A 372 -3.98 -5.20 -5.14
N ALA A 373 -2.97 -6.07 -5.24
CA ALA A 373 -1.93 -6.33 -4.24
C ALA A 373 -2.36 -7.02 -2.94
N VAL A 374 -3.67 -7.15 -2.67
CA VAL A 374 -4.18 -7.82 -1.45
C VAL A 374 -5.08 -9.02 -1.81
N ARG A 375 -5.74 -8.95 -2.94
CA ARG A 375 -6.73 -9.89 -3.46
C ARG A 375 -6.48 -10.11 -4.95
N LEU A 376 -6.82 -11.32 -5.38
CA LEU A 376 -6.94 -11.69 -6.79
C LEU A 376 -8.42 -11.93 -7.09
N TYR A 377 -8.90 -11.37 -8.19
CA TYR A 377 -10.25 -11.55 -8.68
C TYR A 377 -10.17 -12.21 -10.06
N LEU A 378 -10.76 -13.39 -10.19
CA LEU A 378 -10.94 -14.04 -11.47
C LEU A 378 -12.34 -13.71 -12.00
N TRP A 379 -12.42 -12.95 -13.07
CA TRP A 379 -13.67 -12.63 -13.75
C TRP A 379 -13.85 -13.57 -14.95
N VAL A 380 -15.02 -14.20 -15.01
CA VAL A 380 -15.40 -15.13 -16.09
C VAL A 380 -16.62 -14.56 -16.80
N GLY A 381 -16.50 -14.34 -18.11
CA GLY A 381 -17.58 -13.83 -18.94
C GLY A 381 -18.69 -14.87 -19.13
N ARG A 382 -19.94 -14.41 -19.20
CA ARG A 382 -21.12 -15.28 -19.37
C ARG A 382 -21.10 -16.17 -20.62
N ALA A 383 -20.37 -15.76 -21.64
CA ALA A 383 -20.23 -16.44 -22.93
C ALA A 383 -18.82 -17.03 -23.12
N THR A 384 -18.10 -17.30 -22.03
CA THR A 384 -16.78 -17.94 -22.07
C THR A 384 -16.90 -19.31 -22.73
N ASP A 385 -15.91 -19.68 -23.54
CA ASP A 385 -15.85 -20.98 -24.22
C ASP A 385 -15.97 -22.13 -23.20
N PRO A 386 -16.97 -23.03 -23.35
CA PRO A 386 -17.11 -24.22 -22.51
C PRO A 386 -15.84 -25.07 -22.40
N ASN A 387 -15.01 -25.12 -23.45
CA ASN A 387 -13.74 -25.86 -23.40
C ASN A 387 -12.78 -25.26 -22.36
N LEU A 388 -12.70 -23.93 -22.30
CA LEU A 388 -11.86 -23.22 -21.34
C LEU A 388 -12.38 -23.41 -19.90
N LEU A 389 -13.71 -23.41 -19.73
CA LEU A 389 -14.33 -23.70 -18.43
C LEU A 389 -14.04 -25.13 -17.98
N GLN A 390 -14.12 -26.10 -18.90
CA GLN A 390 -13.83 -27.49 -18.63
C GLN A 390 -12.36 -27.69 -18.27
N MET A 391 -11.43 -27.02 -18.98
CA MET A 391 -9.99 -27.13 -18.71
C MET A 391 -9.58 -26.49 -17.38
N LEU A 392 -10.17 -25.34 -17.02
CA LEU A 392 -9.76 -24.60 -15.82
C LEU A 392 -10.54 -25.00 -14.57
N PHE A 393 -11.82 -25.29 -14.69
CA PHE A 393 -12.69 -25.55 -13.53
C PHE A 393 -13.28 -26.97 -13.55
N GLY A 394 -13.10 -27.73 -14.63
CA GLY A 394 -13.68 -29.07 -14.74
C GLY A 394 -15.18 -29.09 -15.01
N VAL A 395 -15.79 -27.95 -15.33
CA VAL A 395 -17.24 -27.82 -15.50
C VAL A 395 -17.62 -27.38 -16.92
N PRO A 396 -18.75 -27.86 -17.45
CA PRO A 396 -19.19 -27.55 -18.82
C PRO A 396 -19.89 -26.19 -18.94
N SER A 397 -20.33 -25.57 -17.84
CA SER A 397 -21.02 -24.28 -17.86
C SER A 397 -20.69 -23.41 -16.65
N ILE A 398 -20.79 -22.10 -16.85
CA ILE A 398 -20.51 -21.08 -15.82
C ILE A 398 -21.41 -21.22 -14.58
N ASP A 399 -22.66 -21.67 -14.76
CA ASP A 399 -23.63 -21.85 -13.67
C ASP A 399 -23.21 -22.92 -12.66
N GLN A 400 -22.27 -23.79 -13.04
CA GLN A 400 -21.73 -24.84 -12.17
C GLN A 400 -20.47 -24.41 -11.42
N ILE A 401 -19.95 -23.21 -11.67
CA ILE A 401 -18.78 -22.69 -10.94
C ILE A 401 -19.21 -22.27 -9.54
N ASN A 402 -18.71 -22.97 -8.53
CA ASN A 402 -18.88 -22.58 -7.14
C ASN A 402 -17.93 -21.42 -6.81
N THR A 403 -18.45 -20.20 -6.65
CA THR A 403 -17.63 -19.01 -6.35
C THR A 403 -16.93 -19.04 -4.99
N VAL A 404 -17.27 -19.98 -4.11
CA VAL A 404 -16.66 -20.15 -2.78
C VAL A 404 -15.54 -21.20 -2.79
N GLU A 405 -15.69 -22.25 -3.60
CA GLU A 405 -14.82 -23.43 -3.57
C GLU A 405 -14.15 -23.72 -4.93
N ALA A 406 -14.28 -22.85 -5.91
CA ALA A 406 -13.67 -23.05 -7.22
C ALA A 406 -12.14 -23.17 -7.07
N VAL A 407 -11.65 -24.38 -7.34
CA VAL A 407 -10.22 -24.67 -7.46
C VAL A 407 -9.91 -24.76 -8.95
N VAL A 408 -8.89 -24.03 -9.39
CA VAL A 408 -8.38 -24.17 -10.76
C VAL A 408 -7.72 -25.54 -10.87
N GLN A 409 -8.06 -26.30 -11.91
CA GLN A 409 -7.49 -27.61 -12.14
C GLN A 409 -5.97 -27.49 -12.34
N ASP A 410 -5.23 -28.27 -11.55
CA ASP A 410 -3.80 -28.47 -11.79
C ASP A 410 -3.65 -29.49 -12.91
N LEU A 411 -3.32 -28.99 -14.10
CA LEU A 411 -3.04 -29.82 -15.28
C LEU A 411 -1.58 -30.32 -15.31
N GLY A 412 -0.77 -30.03 -14.28
CA GLY A 412 0.58 -30.56 -14.11
C GLY A 412 1.64 -29.93 -15.01
N ASN A 413 1.50 -28.65 -15.35
CA ASN A 413 2.50 -27.90 -16.13
C ASN A 413 3.54 -27.20 -15.25
#